data_AF-A0A961W0S5-F1
#
_entry.id   AF-A0A961W0S5-F1
#
_cell.length_a   1.000
_cell.length_b   1.000
_cell.length_c   1.000
_cell.angle_alpha   90.00
_cell.angle_beta   90.00
_cell.angle_gamma   90.00
#
_symmetry.space_group_name_H-M   'P 1'
#
loop_
_entity.id
_entity.type
_entity.pdbx_description
1 polymer ?
#
loop_
_entity_poly.entity_id
_entity_poly.type
_entity_poly.pdbx_seq_one_letter_code
_entity_poly.pdbx_strand_id
1 'polypeptide(L)'
;MTHETESVLQQVAAERDRQDQKWGGPAHDDRHTTADMVQLIEDYAGWARTMAGMQSFDKAKRRLVQVAALAVAAAEIIERAEKRNLLPSRSA
;
A
#
# COMPACT_ATOMS: atom_id res chain seq x y z
N MET A 1 22.84 -10.26 -21.73
CA MET A 1 21.45 -9.85 -21.46
C MET A 1 21.51 -8.91 -20.27
N THR A 2 21.46 -7.61 -20.48
CA THR A 2 21.47 -6.61 -19.40
C THR A 2 20.13 -6.70 -18.69
N HIS A 3 20.13 -7.21 -17.46
CA HIS A 3 18.96 -7.11 -16.60
C HIS A 3 18.78 -5.63 -16.27
N GLU A 4 17.79 -4.97 -16.87
CA GLU A 4 17.31 -3.70 -16.33
C GLU A 4 16.81 -4.00 -14.91
N THR A 5 17.52 -3.48 -13.92
CA THR A 5 17.07 -3.52 -12.54
C THR A 5 15.74 -2.81 -12.46
N GLU A 6 14.68 -3.53 -12.09
CA GLU A 6 13.34 -2.98 -11.92
C GLU A 6 13.39 -1.76 -10.99
N SER A 7 12.82 -0.64 -11.44
CA SER A 7 12.79 0.60 -10.67
C SER A 7 12.03 0.42 -9.35
N VAL A 8 12.31 1.27 -8.37
CA VAL A 8 11.59 1.23 -7.09
C VAL A 8 10.09 1.47 -7.29
N LEU A 9 9.70 2.31 -8.24
CA LEU A 9 8.28 2.54 -8.56
C LEU A 9 7.59 1.30 -9.13
N GLN A 10 8.27 0.54 -9.99
CA GLN A 10 7.76 -0.75 -10.50
C GLN A 10 7.61 -1.78 -9.38
N GLN A 11 8.56 -1.84 -8.44
CA GLN A 11 8.44 -2.71 -7.26
C GLN A 11 7.24 -2.35 -6.37
N VAL A 12 6.92 -1.06 -6.23
CA VAL A 12 5.73 -0.60 -5.49
C VAL A 12 4.45 -1.02 -6.21
N ALA A 13 4.38 -0.83 -7.54
CA ALA A 13 3.24 -1.27 -8.33
C ALA A 13 3.04 -2.79 -8.23
N ALA A 14 4.10 -3.58 -8.38
CA ALA A 14 4.04 -5.03 -8.26
C ALA A 14 3.62 -5.50 -6.85
N GLU A 15 4.08 -4.81 -5.80
CA GLU A 15 3.63 -5.10 -4.43
C GLU A 15 2.16 -4.72 -4.22
N ARG A 16 1.68 -3.62 -4.83
CA ARG A 16 0.27 -3.23 -4.78
C ARG A 16 -0.61 -4.30 -5.44
N ASP A 17 -0.23 -4.79 -6.62
CA ASP A 17 -0.91 -5.90 -7.30
C ASP A 17 -0.93 -7.17 -6.44
N ARG A 18 0.21 -7.48 -5.79
CA ARG A 18 0.32 -8.64 -4.89
C ARG A 18 -0.58 -8.49 -3.66
N GLN A 19 -0.78 -7.27 -3.15
CA GLN A 19 -1.71 -6.99 -2.04
C GLN A 19 -3.16 -7.19 -2.49
N ASP A 20 -3.52 -6.69 -3.68
CA ASP A 20 -4.86 -6.88 -4.25
C ASP A 20 -5.22 -8.36 -4.42
N GLN A 21 -4.32 -9.12 -5.03
CA GLN A 21 -4.49 -10.56 -5.22
C GLN A 21 -4.63 -11.31 -3.90
N LYS A 22 -3.88 -10.89 -2.87
CA LYS A 22 -3.88 -11.55 -1.57
C LYS A 22 -5.15 -11.25 -0.76
N TRP A 23 -5.61 -10.01 -0.79
CA TRP A 23 -6.61 -9.52 0.16
C TRP A 23 -7.99 -9.30 -0.45
N GLY A 24 -8.12 -9.26 -1.78
CA GLY A 24 -9.39 -9.06 -2.48
C GLY A 24 -9.56 -7.65 -3.06
N GLY A 25 -8.46 -6.90 -3.17
CA GLY A 25 -8.40 -5.60 -3.83
C GLY A 25 -9.29 -4.51 -3.24
N PRO A 26 -9.80 -3.58 -4.06
CA PRO A 26 -10.59 -2.44 -3.60
C PRO A 26 -11.76 -2.79 -2.67
N ALA A 27 -12.43 -3.93 -2.89
CA ALA A 27 -13.53 -4.37 -2.04
C ALA A 27 -13.08 -4.73 -0.61
N HIS A 28 -11.85 -5.21 -0.45
CA HIS A 28 -11.24 -5.41 0.86
C HIS A 28 -10.85 -4.07 1.48
N ASP A 29 -10.18 -3.23 0.70
CA ASP A 29 -9.58 -1.97 1.14
C ASP A 29 -10.62 -0.95 1.60
N ASP A 30 -11.76 -0.87 0.92
CA ASP A 30 -12.87 0.04 1.26
C ASP A 30 -13.51 -0.24 2.62
N ARG A 31 -13.12 -1.32 3.31
CA ARG A 31 -13.52 -1.64 4.68
C ARG A 31 -12.61 -1.01 5.74
N HIS A 32 -11.47 -0.45 5.33
CA HIS A 32 -10.52 0.22 6.22
C HIS A 32 -10.78 1.72 6.27
N THR A 33 -10.64 2.30 7.46
CA THR A 33 -10.57 3.75 7.63
C THR A 33 -9.16 4.27 7.33
N THR A 34 -9.03 5.57 7.11
CA THR A 34 -7.71 6.22 7.00
C THR A 34 -6.85 5.93 8.24
N ALA A 35 -7.44 5.91 9.44
CA ALA A 35 -6.71 5.61 10.67
C ALA A 35 -6.17 4.17 10.68
N ASP A 36 -6.96 3.19 10.24
CA ASP A 36 -6.52 1.78 10.13
C ASP A 36 -5.33 1.66 9.17
N MET A 37 -5.41 2.33 8.01
CA MET A 37 -4.34 2.30 7.02
C MET A 37 -3.07 2.97 7.51
N VAL A 38 -3.18 4.12 8.20
CA VAL A 38 -2.03 4.81 8.81
C VAL A 38 -1.37 3.91 9.87
N GLN A 39 -2.14 3.23 10.72
CA GLN A 39 -1.59 2.29 11.70
C GLN A 39 -0.80 1.16 11.02
N LEU A 40 -1.34 0.57 9.96
CA LEU A 40 -0.64 -0.48 9.19
C LEU A 40 0.67 0.04 8.57
N ILE A 41 0.66 1.27 8.06
CA ILE A 41 1.86 1.94 7.52
C ILE A 41 2.91 2.12 8.62
N GLU A 42 2.52 2.63 9.79
CA GLU A 42 3.41 2.84 10.93
C GLU A 42 4.02 1.53 11.42
N ASP A 43 3.23 0.46 11.50
CA ASP A 43 3.70 -0.87 11.89
C ASP A 43 4.81 -1.35 10.94
N TYR A 44 4.57 -1.31 9.63
CA TYR A 44 5.55 -1.76 8.62
C TYR A 44 6.77 -0.84 8.55
N ALA A 45 6.61 0.47 8.75
CA ALA A 45 7.72 1.41 8.84
C ALA A 45 8.58 1.14 10.10
N GLY A 46 7.94 0.82 11.23
CA GLY A 46 8.60 0.37 12.45
C GLY A 46 9.43 -0.89 12.21
N TRP A 47 8.88 -1.87 11.50
CA TRP A 47 9.62 -3.06 11.08
C TRP A 47 10.78 -2.74 10.14
N ALA A 48 10.62 -1.82 9.18
CA ALA A 48 11.69 -1.39 8.30
C ALA A 48 12.88 -0.82 9.09
N ARG A 49 12.58 0.07 10.07
CA ARG A 49 13.58 0.62 10.98
C ARG A 49 14.32 -0.46 11.76
N THR A 50 13.59 -1.43 12.33
CA THR A 50 14.18 -2.56 13.05
C THR A 50 15.11 -3.39 12.15
N MET A 51 14.69 -3.69 10.92
CA MET A 51 15.53 -4.43 9.96
C MET A 51 16.80 -3.68 9.58
N ALA A 52 16.70 -2.36 9.37
CA ALA A 52 17.86 -1.52 9.09
C ALA A 52 18.84 -1.48 10.27
N GLY A 53 18.34 -1.39 11.51
CA GLY A 53 19.16 -1.46 12.72
C GLY A 53 19.91 -2.79 12.88
N MET A 54 19.36 -3.88 12.33
CA MET A 54 20.01 -5.19 12.25
C MET A 54 20.88 -5.36 10.99
N GLN A 55 21.24 -4.27 10.30
CA GLN A 55 22.02 -4.26 9.05
C GLN A 55 21.40 -5.11 7.91
N SER A 56 20.10 -5.40 7.99
CA SER A 56 19.37 -6.18 7.00
C SER A 56 18.68 -5.26 5.98
N PHE A 57 19.48 -4.52 5.21
CA PHE A 57 18.98 -3.47 4.31
C PHE A 57 18.02 -3.97 3.22
N ASP A 58 18.21 -5.18 2.70
CA ASP A 58 17.25 -5.77 1.74
C ASP A 58 15.86 -5.98 2.37
N LYS A 59 15.82 -6.43 3.62
CA LYS A 59 14.56 -6.61 4.35
C LYS A 59 13.93 -5.25 4.68
N ALA A 60 14.75 -4.26 5.06
CA ALA A 60 14.30 -2.90 5.29
C ALA A 60 13.67 -2.30 4.02
N LYS A 61 14.36 -2.41 2.86
CA LYS A 61 13.86 -1.99 1.56
C LYS A 61 12.52 -2.67 1.23
N ARG A 62 12.41 -3.99 1.39
CA ARG A 62 11.15 -4.71 1.16
C ARG A 62 10.01 -4.17 2.02
N ARG A 63 10.25 -3.87 3.30
CA ARG A 63 9.23 -3.25 4.16
C ARG A 63 8.85 -1.85 3.71
N LEU A 64 9.81 -1.05 3.25
CA LEU A 64 9.53 0.29 2.71
C LEU A 64 8.72 0.24 1.40
N VAL A 65 8.97 -0.74 0.53
CA VAL A 65 8.14 -0.98 -0.66
C VAL A 65 6.70 -1.33 -0.25
N GLN A 66 6.53 -2.15 0.78
CA GLN A 66 5.20 -2.49 1.33
C GLN A 66 4.49 -1.27 1.93
N VAL A 67 5.22 -0.43 2.66
CA VAL A 67 4.71 0.86 3.17
C VAL A 67 4.22 1.74 2.03
N ALA A 68 5.01 1.89 0.96
CA ALA A 68 4.62 2.71 -0.18
C ALA A 68 3.35 2.15 -0.87
N ALA A 69 3.25 0.83 -1.04
CA ALA A 69 2.05 0.21 -1.60
C ALA A 69 0.81 0.38 -0.69
N LEU A 70 0.97 0.29 0.63
CA LEU A 70 -0.11 0.57 1.59
C LEU A 70 -0.56 2.04 1.54
N ALA A 71 0.39 2.98 1.38
CA ALA A 71 0.07 4.40 1.23
C ALA A 71 -0.70 4.69 -0.07
N VAL A 72 -0.36 4.00 -1.17
CA VAL A 72 -1.13 4.04 -2.42
C VAL A 72 -2.55 3.53 -2.18
N ALA A 73 -2.72 2.35 -1.57
CA ALA A 73 -4.04 1.80 -1.24
C ALA A 73 -4.87 2.77 -0.38
N ALA A 74 -4.26 3.43 0.61
CA ALA A 74 -4.92 4.42 1.45
C ALA A 74 -5.42 5.64 0.64
N ALA A 75 -4.59 6.16 -0.27
CA ALA A 75 -4.99 7.26 -1.15
C ALA A 75 -6.14 6.85 -2.09
N GLU A 76 -6.10 5.64 -2.64
CA GLU A 76 -7.17 5.11 -3.50
C GLU A 76 -8.50 4.97 -2.74
N ILE A 77 -8.49 4.54 -1.46
CA ILE A 77 -9.70 4.50 -0.61
C ILE A 77 -10.31 5.89 -0.47
N ILE A 78 -9.48 6.90 -0.17
CA ILE A 78 -9.93 8.29 0.00
C ILE A 78 -10.54 8.80 -1.30
N GLU A 79 -9.86 8.61 -2.43
CA GLU A 79 -10.35 9.03 -3.74
C GLU A 79 -11.71 8.37 -4.08
N ARG A 80 -11.85 7.06 -3.82
CA ARG A 80 -13.13 6.35 -4.02
C ARG A 80 -14.23 6.87 -3.08
N ALA A 81 -13.90 7.19 -1.83
CA ALA A 81 -14.85 7.75 -0.87
C ALA A 81 -15.33 9.16 -1.29
N GLU A 82 -14.42 10.01 -1.74
CA GLU A 82 -14.76 11.33 -2.28
C GLU A 82 -15.64 11.21 -3.52
N LYS A 83 -15.28 10.33 -4.45
CA LYS A 83 -16.07 10.08 -5.66
C LYS A 83 -17.49 9.57 -5.33
N ARG A 84 -17.64 8.71 -4.33
CA ARG A 84 -18.94 8.26 -3.82
C ARG A 84 -19.78 9.40 -3.24
N ASN A 85 -19.16 10.32 -2.50
CA ASN A 85 -19.85 11.47 -1.90
C ASN A 85 -20.24 12.54 -2.93
N LEU A 86 -19.50 12.64 -4.04
CA LEU A 86 -19.79 13.56 -5.15
C LEU A 86 -20.88 13.06 -6.09
N LEU A 87 -21.18 11.76 -6.10
CA LEU A 87 -22.24 11.18 -6.92
C LEU A 87 -23.57 11.20 -6.16
N PRO A 88 -24.67 11.72 -6.74
CA PRO A 88 -25.97 11.72 -6.07
C PRO A 88 -26.38 10.27 -5.77
N SER A 89 -26.89 10.04 -4.55
CA SER A 89 -27.44 8.76 -4.13
C SER A 89 -28.43 8.28 -5.18
N ARG A 90 -28.14 7.17 -5.84
CA ARG A 90 -29.11 6.53 -6.73
C ARG A 90 -30.29 6.10 -5.87
N SER A 91 -31.38 6.86 -5.94
CA SER A 91 -32.67 6.47 -5.38
C SER A 91 -33.05 5.10 -5.95
N ALA A 92 -33.22 4.11 -5.07
CA ALA A 92 -33.84 2.83 -5.39
C ALA A 92 -35.35 3.01 -5.56
#